data_AF-A0A533S386-F1
#
_entry.id   AF-A0A533S386-F1
#
_cell.length_a   1.000
_cell.length_b   1.000
_cell.length_c   1.000
_cell.angle_alpha   90.00
_cell.angle_beta   90.00
_cell.angle_gamma   90.00
#
_symmetry.space_group_name_H-M   'P 1'
#
loop_
_entity.id
_entity.type
_entity.pdbx_description
1 polymer ?
#
loop_
_entity_poly.entity_id
_entity_poly.type
_entity_poly.pdbx_seq_one_letter_code
_entity_poly.pdbx_strand_id
1 'polypeptide(L)'
;MNKVVLKKIVNLLLFQVAWFAAVLGAARGMPLLGPLAFIPVLGVHLALQEDRRSEVKLILAAAAIGFLFDTLMVATGAFTPVRSLLPLV
;
A
#
# COMPACT_ATOMS: atom_id res chain seq x y z
N MET A 1 28.18 -8.60 -0.59
CA MET A 1 26.81 -8.67 -1.16
C MET A 1 26.61 -7.49 -2.11
N ASN A 2 26.06 -7.69 -3.31
CA ASN A 2 25.88 -6.62 -4.30
C ASN A 2 24.88 -5.57 -3.79
N LYS A 3 25.17 -4.26 -3.96
CA LYS A 3 24.30 -3.15 -3.55
C LYS A 3 22.89 -3.26 -4.15
N VAL A 4 22.78 -3.76 -5.39
CA VAL A 4 21.49 -3.96 -6.07
C VAL A 4 20.66 -5.05 -5.37
N VAL A 5 21.30 -6.15 -4.98
CA VAL A 5 20.65 -7.25 -4.27
C VAL A 5 20.19 -6.78 -2.89
N LEU A 6 21.02 -6.01 -2.18
CA LEU A 6 20.67 -5.44 -0.88
C LEU A 6 19.42 -4.53 -0.98
N LYS A 7 19.34 -3.64 -1.97
CA LYS A 7 18.15 -2.79 -2.20
C LYS A 7 16.87 -3.62 -2.39
N LYS A 8 16.95 -4.70 -3.19
CA LYS A 8 15.80 -5.59 -3.44
C LYS A 8 15.34 -6.32 -2.17
N ILE A 9 16.29 -6.81 -1.37
CA ILE A 9 15.98 -7.49 -0.10
C ILE A 9 15.33 -6.51 0.89
N VAL A 10 15.86 -5.30 1.01
CA VAL A 10 15.27 -4.27 1.88
C VAL A 10 13.84 -3.96 1.46
N ASN A 11 13.58 -3.78 0.16
CA ASN A 11 12.23 -3.54 -0.35
C ASN A 11 11.30 -4.72 -0.05
N LEU A 12 11.76 -5.95 -0.31
CA LEU A 12 10.99 -7.16 -0.01
C LEU A 12 10.61 -7.25 1.47
N LEU A 13 11.56 -7.01 2.38
CA LEU A 13 11.31 -7.07 3.82
C LEU A 13 10.34 -5.97 4.27
N LEU A 14 10.53 -4.74 3.82
CA LEU A 14 9.64 -3.62 4.15
C LEU A 14 8.22 -3.85 3.63
N PHE A 15 8.10 -4.34 2.39
CA PHE A 15 6.81 -4.70 1.80
C PHE A 15 6.11 -5.78 2.63
N GLN A 16 6.84 -6.82 3.04
CA GLN A 16 6.25 -7.89 3.85
C GLN A 16 5.79 -7.41 5.22
N VAL A 17 6.57 -6.55 5.89
CA VAL A 17 6.17 -5.96 7.17
C VAL A 17 4.89 -5.14 7.02
N ALA A 18 4.80 -4.29 5.98
CA ALA A 18 3.60 -3.50 5.72
C ALA A 18 2.40 -4.37 5.34
N TRP A 19 2.60 -5.44 4.59
CA TRP A 19 1.55 -6.40 4.26
C TRP A 19 1.02 -7.12 5.50
N PHE A 20 1.90 -7.62 6.38
CA PHE A 20 1.47 -8.21 7.65
C PHE A 20 0.73 -7.21 8.53
N ALA A 21 1.19 -5.96 8.58
CA ALA A 21 0.47 -4.89 9.29
C ALA A 21 -0.94 -4.70 8.70
N ALA A 22 -1.10 -4.69 7.37
CA ALA A 22 -2.41 -4.60 6.74
C ALA A 22 -3.33 -5.78 7.09
N VAL A 23 -2.83 -7.02 7.02
CA VAL A 23 -3.62 -8.23 7.31
C VAL A 23 -4.00 -8.33 8.78
N LEU A 24 -3.04 -8.16 9.70
CA LEU A 24 -3.32 -8.20 11.14
C LEU A 24 -4.17 -7.01 11.58
N GLY A 25 -3.95 -5.84 10.99
CA GLY A 25 -4.77 -4.65 11.22
C GLY A 25 -6.22 -4.90 10.84
N ALA A 26 -6.47 -5.40 9.63
CA ALA A 26 -7.81 -5.78 9.19
C ALA A 26 -8.45 -6.84 10.11
N ALA A 27 -7.71 -7.88 10.49
CA ALA A 27 -8.18 -8.93 11.40
C ALA A 27 -8.54 -8.40 12.81
N ARG A 28 -7.93 -7.28 13.25
CA ARG A 28 -8.20 -6.63 14.53
C ARG A 28 -9.17 -5.45 14.44
N GLY A 29 -9.83 -5.25 13.30
CA GLY A 29 -10.76 -4.12 13.11
C GLY A 29 -10.08 -2.76 12.95
N MET A 30 -8.77 -2.74 12.64
CA MET A 30 -7.97 -1.53 12.39
C MET A 30 -7.65 -1.39 10.89
N PRO A 31 -8.63 -1.07 10.03
CA PRO A 31 -8.44 -1.07 8.57
C PRO A 31 -7.39 -0.06 8.09
N LEU A 32 -7.17 1.03 8.84
CA LEU A 32 -6.18 2.06 8.50
C LEU A 32 -4.73 1.65 8.77
N LEU A 33 -4.49 0.58 9.54
CA LEU A 33 -3.13 0.19 9.91
C LEU A 33 -2.28 -0.19 8.69
N GLY A 34 -2.91 -0.82 7.69
CA GLY A 34 -2.25 -1.15 6.41
C GLY A 34 -1.82 0.10 5.63
N PRO A 35 -2.75 0.98 5.22
CA PRO A 35 -2.41 2.23 4.54
C PRO A 35 -1.35 3.05 5.29
N LEU A 36 -1.48 3.18 6.62
CA LEU A 36 -0.52 3.92 7.43
C LEU A 36 0.86 3.25 7.46
N ALA A 37 0.93 1.92 7.49
CA ALA A 37 2.20 1.18 7.43
C ALA A 37 2.90 1.32 6.07
N PHE A 38 2.15 1.50 4.98
CA PHE A 38 2.72 1.68 3.63
C PHE A 38 3.32 3.06 3.38
N ILE A 39 2.89 4.12 4.10
CA ILE A 39 3.45 5.47 3.97
C ILE A 39 4.98 5.50 4.19
N PRO A 40 5.52 5.03 5.33
CA PRO A 40 6.97 5.03 5.55
C PRO A 40 7.71 4.10 4.58
N VAL A 41 7.10 2.97 4.18
CA VAL A 41 7.71 2.04 3.22
C VAL A 41 7.90 2.68 1.84
N LEU A 42 6.87 3.38 1.33
CA LEU A 42 6.97 4.14 0.09
C LEU A 42 8.01 5.27 0.20
N GLY A 43 8.08 5.94 1.34
CA GLY A 43 9.11 6.95 1.61
C GLY A 43 10.53 6.40 1.52
N VAL A 44 10.79 5.24 2.14
CA VAL A 44 12.10 4.57 2.07
C VAL A 44 12.39 4.06 0.65
N HIS A 45 11.41 3.46 -0.02
CA HIS A 45 11.56 3.00 -1.40
C HIS A 45 11.95 4.15 -2.35
N LEU A 46 11.22 5.27 -2.29
CA LEU A 46 11.53 6.47 -3.08
C LEU A 46 12.90 7.07 -2.74
N ALA A 47 13.30 7.05 -1.47
CA ALA A 47 14.63 7.55 -1.07
C ALA A 47 15.79 6.73 -1.66
N LEU A 48 15.58 5.42 -1.85
CA LEU A 48 16.58 4.47 -2.37
C LEU A 48 16.67 4.42 -3.92
N GLN A 49 15.66 4.97 -4.61
CA GLN A 49 15.63 5.06 -6.07
C GLN A 49 16.40 6.29 -6.59
N GLU A 50 17.10 6.08 -7.71
CA GLU A 50 17.85 7.14 -8.40
C GLU A 50 16.90 8.03 -9.21
N ASP A 51 15.93 7.44 -9.93
CA ASP A 51 14.89 8.17 -10.65
C ASP A 51 13.57 8.25 -9.86
N ARG A 52 13.55 9.13 -8.87
CA ARG A 52 12.40 9.36 -8.00
C ARG A 52 11.16 9.86 -8.74
N ARG A 53 11.34 10.63 -9.83
CA ARG A 53 10.22 11.23 -10.57
C ARG A 53 9.45 10.19 -11.35
N SER A 54 10.16 9.30 -12.04
CA SER A 54 9.52 8.18 -12.73
C SER A 54 8.78 7.28 -11.73
N GLU A 55 9.41 6.99 -10.60
CA GLU A 55 8.81 6.14 -9.57
C GLU A 55 7.53 6.73 -8.96
N VAL A 56 7.52 8.03 -8.65
CA VAL A 56 6.31 8.71 -8.15
C VAL A 56 5.18 8.65 -9.18
N LYS A 57 5.47 8.86 -10.47
CA LYS A 57 4.44 8.73 -11.51
C LYS A 57 3.86 7.33 -11.55
N LEU A 58 4.69 6.31 -11.38
CA LEU A 58 4.28 4.91 -11.38
C LEU A 58 3.39 4.60 -10.17
N ILE A 59 3.78 5.05 -8.97
CA ILE A 59 2.98 4.93 -7.75
C ILE A 59 1.63 5.64 -7.90
N LEU A 60 1.61 6.87 -8.42
CA LEU A 60 0.37 7.63 -8.61
C LEU A 60 -0.54 6.99 -9.66
N ALA A 61 0.01 6.49 -10.76
CA ALA A 61 -0.75 5.79 -11.78
C ALA A 61 -1.37 4.50 -11.22
N ALA A 62 -0.58 3.70 -10.48
CA ALA A 62 -1.08 2.49 -9.84
C ALA A 62 -2.17 2.80 -8.80
N ALA A 63 -1.99 3.85 -7.98
CA ALA A 63 -2.98 4.30 -7.01
C ALA A 63 -4.28 4.77 -7.69
N ALA A 64 -4.18 5.55 -8.77
CA ALA A 64 -5.33 6.03 -9.51
C ALA A 64 -6.11 4.88 -10.17
N ILE A 65 -5.40 3.94 -10.82
CA ILE A 65 -6.01 2.75 -11.43
C ILE A 65 -6.69 1.91 -10.35
N GLY A 66 -6.01 1.62 -9.25
CA GLY A 66 -6.58 0.86 -8.14
C GLY A 66 -7.84 1.52 -7.56
N PHE A 67 -7.79 2.83 -7.33
CA PHE A 67 -8.93 3.59 -6.82
C PHE A 67 -10.12 3.60 -7.79
N LEU A 68 -9.86 3.78 -9.09
CA LEU A 68 -10.91 3.74 -10.11
C LEU A 68 -11.56 2.36 -10.21
N PHE A 69 -10.76 1.30 -10.18
CA PHE A 69 -11.27 -0.08 -10.19
C PHE A 69 -12.09 -0.39 -8.93
N ASP A 70 -11.58 -0.05 -7.75
CA ASP A 70 -12.30 -0.22 -6.49
C ASP A 70 -13.64 0.53 -6.53
N THR A 71 -13.62 1.80 -6.95
CA THR A 71 -14.83 2.63 -7.09
C THR A 71 -15.82 2.02 -8.09
N LEU A 72 -15.34 1.49 -9.22
CA LEU A 72 -16.20 0.88 -10.24
C LEU A 72 -16.84 -0.42 -9.73
N MET A 73 -16.10 -1.24 -8.98
CA MET A 73 -16.65 -2.46 -8.36
C MET A 73 -17.75 -2.12 -7.35
N VAL A 74 -17.58 -1.04 -6.58
CA VAL A 74 -18.62 -0.54 -5.67
C VAL A 74 -19.82 0.02 -6.45
N ALA A 75 -19.58 0.83 -7.48
CA ALA A 75 -20.63 1.48 -8.28
C ALA A 75 -21.50 0.49 -9.07
N THR A 76 -20.90 -0.60 -9.54
CA THR A 76 -21.59 -1.69 -10.27
C THR A 76 -22.28 -2.70 -9.33
N GLY A 77 -22.09 -2.57 -8.03
CA GLY A 77 -22.64 -3.51 -7.04
C GLY A 77 -21.92 -4.87 -6.99
N ALA A 78 -20.77 -5.00 -7.67
CA ALA A 78 -19.96 -6.22 -7.63
C ALA A 78 -19.37 -6.47 -6.23
N PHE A 79 -19.14 -5.41 -5.46
CA PHE A 79 -18.68 -5.45 -4.07
C PHE A 79 -19.37 -4.37 -3.24
N THR A 80 -19.77 -4.69 -2.01
CA THR A 80 -20.30 -3.71 -1.06
C THR A 80 -19.31 -3.55 0.09
N PRO A 81 -18.63 -2.38 0.19
CA PRO A 81 -17.69 -2.14 1.27
C PRO A 81 -18.47 -2.04 2.58
N VAL A 82 -17.98 -2.74 3.61
CA VAL A 82 -18.52 -2.61 4.96
C VAL A 82 -18.31 -1.14 5.40
N ARG A 83 -19.40 -0.46 5.74
CA ARG A 83 -19.49 1.01 5.91
C ARG A 83 -18.68 1.55 7.12
N SER A 84 -17.97 0.69 7.84
CA SER A 84 -17.19 1.08 9.02
C SER A 84 -15.79 1.55 8.61
N LEU A 85 -15.67 2.84 8.29
CA LEU A 85 -14.38 3.54 8.18
C LEU A 85 -13.66 3.66 9.53
N LEU A 86 -14.41 3.55 10.64
CA LEU A 86 -13.95 3.54 12.03
C LEU A 86 -14.66 2.40 12.78
N PRO A 87 -13.99 1.60 13.62
CA PRO A 87 -14.63 0.62 14.49
C PRO A 87 -15.29 1.26 15.73
N LEU A 88 -15.77 2.51 15.62
CA LEU A 88 -16.40 3.25 16.70
C LEU A 88 -17.78 3.72 16.23
N VAL A 89 -18.76 2.82 16.39
CA VAL A 89 -20.23 2.94 16.54
C VAL A 89 -20.88 1.71 15.91
#